data_AF-W4G3F6-F1
#
_entry.id   AF-W4G3F6-F1
#
_cell.length_a   1.000
_cell.length_b   1.000
_cell.length_c   1.000
_cell.angle_alpha   90.00
_cell.angle_beta   90.00
_cell.angle_gamma   90.00
#
_symmetry.space_group_name_H-M   'P 1'
#
loop_
_entity.id
_entity.type
_entity.pdbx_description
1 polymer ?
#
loop_
_entity_poly.entity_id
_entity_poly.type
_entity_poly.pdbx_seq_one_letter_code
_entity_poly.pdbx_strand_id
1 'polypeptide(L)'
;MAATKDMYYVPDSLRREFSVHEMAEFLEQFKEFDTSGDGGVDANELSTLMESMNIHMEKAELLSLIAIVDENGSGQIEFNEFVLMMSNLRRGKSNKLSKFVQMSKQAFQIRQEFHALDDNPVKGCRVVPFKQDMRQWTVFLQGPADTPYDGGVFRFHFQFGHDYPYEPPIVSLQTRIYHVNFIMLLDGTAPTEWLASMWTPGTTALKPFIHRHTISL
;
A
#
# COMPACT_ATOMS: atom_id res chain seq x y z
N MET A 1 32.68 -3.70 -29.70
CA MET A 1 32.54 -3.92 -28.25
C MET A 1 31.09 -3.65 -27.93
N ALA A 2 30.30 -4.69 -27.63
CA ALA A 2 28.89 -4.52 -27.27
C ALA A 2 28.84 -3.73 -25.94
N ALA A 3 28.12 -2.61 -25.93
CA ALA A 3 27.84 -1.90 -24.70
C ALA A 3 27.11 -2.88 -23.77
N THR A 4 27.68 -3.16 -22.60
CA THR A 4 26.95 -3.81 -21.50
C THR A 4 25.74 -2.95 -21.21
N LYS A 5 24.56 -3.40 -21.65
CA LYS A 5 23.27 -2.80 -21.31
C LYS A 5 23.23 -2.82 -19.78
N ASP A 6 23.15 -1.64 -19.14
CA ASP A 6 23.00 -1.57 -17.68
C ASP A 6 21.83 -2.47 -17.29
N MET A 7 22.05 -3.37 -16.34
CA MET A 7 21.08 -4.41 -15.97
C MET A 7 19.71 -3.83 -15.60
N TYR A 8 19.70 -2.66 -14.98
CA TYR A 8 18.51 -1.88 -14.63
C TYR A 8 18.40 -0.60 -15.46
N TYR A 9 18.69 -0.70 -16.77
CA TYR A 9 18.58 0.42 -17.69
C TYR A 9 17.13 0.90 -17.80
N VAL A 10 16.93 2.22 -17.87
CA VAL A 10 15.64 2.84 -18.16
C VAL A 10 15.85 3.94 -19.20
N PRO A 11 15.07 3.97 -20.29
CA PRO A 11 15.12 5.05 -21.27
C PRO A 11 14.91 6.42 -20.62
N ASP A 12 15.67 7.42 -21.05
CA ASP A 12 15.57 8.80 -20.54
C ASP A 12 14.15 9.38 -20.66
N SER A 13 13.39 8.96 -21.67
CA SER A 13 11.99 9.33 -21.87
C SER A 13 11.12 8.89 -20.69
N LEU A 14 11.27 7.65 -20.21
CA LEU A 14 10.53 7.09 -19.08
C LEU A 14 11.07 7.60 -17.74
N ARG A 15 12.40 7.67 -17.60
CA ARG A 15 13.05 8.13 -16.37
C ARG A 15 12.60 9.54 -15.96
N ARG A 16 12.36 10.43 -16.93
CA ARG A 16 11.91 11.82 -16.67
C ARG A 16 10.45 11.92 -16.24
N GLU A 17 9.66 10.85 -16.35
CA GLU A 17 8.26 10.86 -15.93
C GLU A 17 8.08 10.71 -14.41
N PHE A 18 9.13 10.25 -13.73
CA PHE A 18 9.13 9.95 -12.31
C PHE A 18 10.21 10.73 -11.58
N SER A 19 9.98 11.02 -10.31
CA SER A 19 10.99 11.61 -9.44
C SER A 19 12.13 10.62 -9.17
N VAL A 20 13.29 11.15 -8.74
CA VAL A 20 14.43 10.32 -8.36
C VAL A 20 14.08 9.35 -7.23
N HIS A 21 13.20 9.77 -6.31
CA HIS A 21 12.75 8.94 -5.20
C HIS A 21 11.86 7.79 -5.70
N GLU A 22 10.87 8.08 -6.55
CA GLU A 22 10.02 7.03 -7.16
C GLU A 22 10.85 6.02 -7.95
N MET A 23 11.84 6.48 -8.72
CA MET A 23 12.74 5.57 -9.46
C MET A 23 13.57 4.68 -8.53
N ALA A 24 14.00 5.19 -7.38
CA ALA A 24 14.70 4.40 -6.37
C ALA A 24 13.76 3.37 -5.72
N GLU A 25 12.53 3.76 -5.37
CA GLU A 25 11.52 2.85 -4.82
C GLU A 25 11.18 1.73 -5.82
N PHE A 26 11.03 2.05 -7.10
CA PHE A 26 10.77 1.06 -8.15
C PHE A 26 11.92 0.07 -8.26
N LEU A 27 13.18 0.54 -8.17
CA LEU A 27 14.34 -0.33 -8.24
C LEU A 27 14.46 -1.24 -7.01
N GLU A 28 14.18 -0.73 -5.81
CA GLU A 28 14.17 -1.55 -4.60
C GLU A 28 13.08 -2.62 -4.67
N GLN A 29 11.86 -2.25 -5.06
CA GLN A 29 10.76 -3.19 -5.25
C GLN A 29 11.09 -4.23 -6.32
N PHE A 30 11.68 -3.82 -7.43
CA PHE A 30 12.07 -4.74 -8.50
C PHE A 30 13.10 -5.77 -8.02
N LYS A 31 14.06 -5.37 -7.18
CA LYS A 31 15.05 -6.27 -6.58
C LYS A 31 14.46 -7.25 -5.57
N GLU A 32 13.35 -6.89 -4.93
CA GLU A 32 12.61 -7.85 -4.09
C GLU A 32 11.94 -8.94 -4.93
N PHE A 33 11.62 -8.65 -6.20
CA PHE A 33 11.04 -9.60 -7.14
C PHE A 33 12.10 -10.44 -7.88
N ASP A 34 13.19 -9.81 -8.31
CA ASP A 34 14.35 -10.42 -8.98
C ASP A 34 15.23 -11.18 -7.96
N THR A 35 14.74 -12.32 -7.50
CA THR A 35 15.42 -13.15 -6.50
C THR A 35 16.69 -13.82 -7.04
N SER A 36 16.74 -14.04 -8.35
CA SER A 36 17.90 -14.61 -9.04
C SER A 36 19.00 -13.57 -9.31
N GLY A 37 18.67 -12.28 -9.32
CA GLY A 37 19.58 -11.17 -9.57
C GLY A 37 19.99 -11.04 -11.03
N ASP A 38 19.19 -11.58 -11.97
CA ASP A 38 19.50 -11.60 -13.41
C ASP A 38 19.06 -10.32 -14.14
N GLY A 39 18.35 -9.43 -13.46
CA GLY A 39 17.84 -8.16 -14.00
C GLY A 39 16.47 -8.28 -14.67
N GLY A 40 15.87 -9.46 -14.65
CA GLY A 40 14.50 -9.72 -15.08
C GLY A 40 13.67 -10.31 -13.94
N VAL A 41 12.35 -10.30 -14.09
CA VAL A 41 11.45 -11.08 -13.22
C VAL A 41 10.77 -12.12 -14.07
N ASP A 42 11.09 -13.39 -13.82
CA ASP A 42 10.50 -14.52 -14.53
C ASP A 42 9.16 -14.97 -13.94
N ALA A 43 8.51 -15.94 -14.61
CA ALA A 43 7.22 -16.45 -14.16
C ALA A 43 7.30 -17.17 -12.80
N ASN A 44 8.39 -17.85 -12.47
CA ASN A 44 8.52 -18.53 -11.19
C ASN A 44 8.77 -17.54 -10.05
N GLU A 45 9.59 -16.52 -10.29
CA GLU A 45 9.85 -15.44 -9.35
C GLU A 45 8.58 -14.65 -9.04
N LEU A 46 7.84 -14.27 -10.09
CA LEU A 46 6.54 -13.64 -9.93
C LEU A 46 5.57 -14.57 -9.20
N SER A 47 5.51 -15.86 -9.53
CA SER A 47 4.63 -16.83 -8.85
C SER A 47 4.95 -16.96 -7.36
N THR A 48 6.22 -17.06 -7.01
CA THR A 48 6.69 -17.19 -5.61
C THR A 48 6.29 -15.95 -4.81
N LEU A 49 6.46 -14.78 -5.40
CA LEU A 49 6.01 -13.53 -4.81
C LEU A 49 4.48 -13.52 -4.60
N MET A 50 3.71 -13.93 -5.61
CA MET A 50 2.25 -13.97 -5.53
C MET A 50 1.75 -14.91 -4.43
N GLU A 51 2.37 -16.08 -4.30
CA GLU A 51 2.11 -17.04 -3.24
C GLU A 51 2.48 -16.48 -1.86
N SER A 52 3.60 -15.75 -1.74
CA SER A 52 3.98 -15.06 -0.49
C SER A 52 2.91 -14.05 -0.04
N MET A 53 2.14 -13.53 -1.00
CA MET A 53 1.02 -12.64 -0.76
C MET A 53 -0.32 -13.35 -0.65
N ASN A 54 -0.34 -14.68 -0.61
CA ASN A 54 -1.53 -15.53 -0.53
C ASN A 54 -2.47 -15.34 -1.73
N ILE A 55 -1.90 -15.01 -2.90
CA ILE A 55 -2.61 -14.85 -4.17
C ILE A 55 -2.26 -16.05 -5.05
N HIS A 56 -3.27 -16.89 -5.30
CA HIS A 56 -3.12 -18.03 -6.21
C HIS A 56 -3.50 -17.60 -7.63
N MET A 57 -2.57 -17.79 -8.55
CA MET A 57 -2.77 -17.53 -9.97
C MET A 57 -2.21 -18.72 -10.75
N GLU A 58 -2.95 -19.11 -11.79
CA GLU A 58 -2.52 -20.21 -12.63
C GLU A 58 -1.33 -19.79 -13.51
N LYS A 59 -0.38 -20.70 -13.73
CA LYS A 59 0.83 -20.43 -14.52
C LYS A 59 0.53 -19.85 -15.91
N ALA A 60 -0.57 -20.28 -16.53
CA ALA A 60 -1.01 -19.76 -17.83
C ALA A 60 -1.43 -18.29 -17.77
N GLU A 61 -2.09 -17.87 -16.69
CA GLU A 61 -2.42 -16.46 -16.48
C GLU A 61 -1.14 -15.65 -16.28
N LEU A 62 -0.20 -16.17 -15.48
CA LEU A 62 1.06 -15.50 -15.19
C LEU A 62 1.90 -15.24 -16.44
N LEU A 63 2.05 -16.25 -17.29
CA LEU A 63 2.73 -16.13 -18.58
C LEU A 63 2.02 -15.12 -19.50
N SER A 64 0.69 -15.08 -19.47
CA SER A 64 -0.08 -14.09 -20.22
C SER A 64 0.15 -12.68 -19.71
N LEU A 65 0.40 -12.51 -18.40
CA LEU A 65 0.72 -11.20 -17.82
C LEU A 65 2.10 -10.71 -18.22
N ILE A 66 3.11 -11.59 -18.16
CA ILE A 66 4.48 -11.28 -18.61
C ILE A 66 4.44 -10.87 -20.08
N ALA A 67 3.77 -11.65 -20.93
CA ALA A 67 3.67 -11.37 -22.37
C ALA A 67 2.98 -10.05 -22.73
N ILE A 68 2.22 -9.42 -21.80
CA ILE A 68 1.61 -8.10 -22.04
C ILE A 68 2.62 -6.97 -21.86
N VAL A 69 3.64 -7.18 -21.03
CA VAL A 69 4.62 -6.15 -20.63
C VAL A 69 5.98 -6.37 -21.30
N ASP A 70 6.32 -7.62 -21.58
CA ASP A 70 7.50 -8.06 -22.32
C ASP A 70 7.43 -7.60 -23.79
N GLU A 71 7.93 -6.39 -24.06
CA GLU A 71 7.94 -5.80 -25.41
C GLU A 71 9.02 -6.42 -26.29
N ASN A 72 10.10 -6.90 -25.66
CA ASN A 72 11.27 -7.39 -26.38
C ASN A 72 11.28 -8.92 -26.57
N GLY A 73 10.34 -9.64 -25.94
CA GLY A 73 10.20 -11.09 -26.04
C GLY A 73 11.23 -11.87 -25.23
N SER A 74 11.76 -11.29 -24.16
CA SER A 74 12.72 -11.93 -23.25
C SER A 74 12.11 -13.12 -22.49
N GLY A 75 10.79 -13.14 -22.33
CA GLY A 75 10.07 -14.08 -21.47
C GLY A 75 10.15 -13.73 -19.98
N GLN A 76 10.70 -12.56 -19.66
CA GLN A 76 10.80 -11.99 -18.32
C GLN A 76 10.30 -10.54 -18.35
N ILE A 77 10.05 -9.95 -17.18
CA ILE A 77 9.78 -8.52 -17.07
C ILE A 77 11.10 -7.82 -16.76
N GLU A 78 11.64 -7.03 -17.69
CA GLU A 78 12.84 -6.21 -17.46
C GLU A 78 12.50 -4.92 -16.70
N PHE A 79 13.50 -4.30 -16.07
CA PHE A 79 13.25 -3.09 -15.27
C PHE A 79 12.65 -1.92 -16.08
N ASN A 80 13.10 -1.70 -17.31
CA ASN A 80 12.48 -0.69 -18.20
C ASN A 80 11.01 -0.99 -18.49
N GLU A 81 10.64 -2.25 -18.64
CA GLU A 81 9.27 -2.68 -18.93
C GLU A 81 8.38 -2.55 -17.70
N PHE A 82 8.92 -2.86 -16.52
CA PHE A 82 8.29 -2.56 -15.24
C PHE A 82 7.99 -1.05 -15.09
N VAL A 83 8.97 -0.19 -15.37
CA VAL A 83 8.78 1.28 -15.29
C VAL A 83 7.77 1.77 -16.34
N LEU A 84 7.79 1.21 -17.54
CA LEU A 84 6.78 1.50 -18.58
C LEU A 84 5.37 1.12 -18.12
N MET A 85 5.23 -0.04 -17.48
CA MET A 85 3.96 -0.47 -16.88
C MET A 85 3.49 0.51 -15.79
N MET A 86 4.38 0.97 -14.92
CA MET A 86 4.05 2.00 -13.90
C MET A 86 3.63 3.32 -14.54
N SER A 87 4.24 3.69 -15.66
CA SER A 87 3.88 4.89 -16.41
C SER A 87 2.49 4.75 -17.05
N ASN A 88 2.19 3.59 -17.63
CA ASN A 88 0.88 3.30 -18.20
C ASN A 88 -0.23 3.30 -17.14
N LEU A 89 0.04 2.79 -15.93
CA LEU A 89 -0.86 2.92 -14.79
C LEU A 89 -1.19 4.37 -14.47
N ARG A 90 -0.16 5.21 -14.34
CA ARG A 90 -0.32 6.64 -14.04
C ARG A 90 -1.15 7.36 -15.10
N ARG A 91 -1.06 6.91 -16.35
CA ARG A 91 -1.82 7.42 -17.50
C ARG A 91 -3.23 6.81 -17.63
N GLY A 92 -3.67 5.97 -16.70
CA GLY A 92 -4.95 5.29 -16.73
C GLY A 92 -5.05 4.15 -17.75
N LYS A 93 -3.95 3.79 -18.41
CA LYS A 93 -3.85 2.62 -19.30
C LYS A 93 -3.55 1.39 -18.45
N SER A 94 -4.59 0.85 -17.82
CA SER A 94 -4.45 -0.30 -16.94
C SER A 94 -4.67 -1.62 -17.69
N ASN A 95 -3.72 -2.55 -17.52
CA ASN A 95 -3.90 -3.96 -17.87
C ASN A 95 -4.04 -4.79 -16.57
N LYS A 96 -4.36 -6.08 -16.71
CA LYS A 96 -4.59 -6.98 -15.56
C LYS A 96 -3.35 -7.06 -14.65
N LEU A 97 -2.14 -7.04 -15.23
CA LEU A 97 -0.87 -7.11 -14.49
C LEU A 97 -0.60 -5.81 -13.72
N SER A 98 -0.91 -4.67 -14.31
CA SER A 98 -0.61 -3.39 -13.70
C SER A 98 -1.56 -3.10 -12.53
N LYS A 99 -2.84 -3.46 -12.66
CA LYS A 99 -3.77 -3.55 -11.52
C LYS A 99 -3.27 -4.52 -10.45
N PHE A 100 -2.77 -5.67 -10.88
CA PHE A 100 -2.25 -6.68 -9.96
C PHE A 100 -1.04 -6.18 -9.17
N VAL A 101 -0.08 -5.54 -9.82
CA VAL A 101 1.11 -4.96 -9.18
C VAL A 101 0.72 -3.82 -8.24
N GLN A 102 -0.23 -2.96 -8.62
CA GLN A 102 -0.80 -1.96 -7.71
C GLN A 102 -1.47 -2.60 -6.49
N MET A 103 -2.32 -3.61 -6.70
CA MET A 103 -2.98 -4.34 -5.62
C MET A 103 -1.98 -5.07 -4.71
N SER A 104 -0.91 -5.59 -5.30
CA SER A 104 0.16 -6.30 -4.58
C SER A 104 0.99 -5.34 -3.73
N LYS A 105 1.41 -4.20 -4.29
CA LYS A 105 2.10 -3.13 -3.56
C LYS A 105 1.24 -2.61 -2.40
N GLN A 106 -0.04 -2.36 -2.67
CA GLN A 106 -1.01 -1.93 -1.65
C GLN A 106 -1.14 -2.99 -0.54
N ALA A 107 -1.38 -4.26 -0.90
CA ALA A 107 -1.56 -5.34 0.06
C ALA A 107 -0.29 -5.60 0.88
N PHE A 108 0.88 -5.54 0.24
CA PHE A 108 2.17 -5.67 0.89
C PHE A 108 2.39 -4.56 1.92
N GLN A 109 2.11 -3.31 1.55
CA GLN A 109 2.29 -2.18 2.44
C GLN A 109 1.35 -2.22 3.64
N ILE A 110 0.09 -2.58 3.42
CA ILE A 110 -0.89 -2.77 4.51
C ILE A 110 -0.44 -3.90 5.44
N ARG A 111 0.06 -5.03 4.91
CA ARG A 111 0.56 -6.15 5.72
C ARG A 111 1.81 -5.79 6.51
N GLN A 112 2.80 -5.18 5.86
CA GLN A 112 4.02 -4.72 6.53
C GLN A 112 3.69 -3.75 7.65
N GLU A 113 2.74 -2.84 7.41
CA GLU A 113 2.28 -1.92 8.44
C GLU A 113 1.64 -2.65 9.61
N PHE A 114 0.76 -3.61 9.36
CA PHE A 114 0.16 -4.42 10.42
C PHE A 114 1.22 -5.16 11.23
N HIS A 115 2.18 -5.82 10.57
CA HIS A 115 3.28 -6.51 11.23
C HIS A 115 4.13 -5.56 12.09
N ALA A 116 4.48 -4.39 11.56
CA ALA A 116 5.25 -3.39 12.32
C ALA A 116 4.52 -2.93 13.60
N LEU A 117 3.18 -2.88 13.56
CA LEU A 117 2.33 -2.53 14.69
C LEU A 117 2.14 -3.70 15.67
N ASP A 118 2.16 -4.94 15.19
CA ASP A 118 2.12 -6.13 16.04
C ASP A 118 3.44 -6.31 16.80
N ASP A 119 4.57 -6.07 16.11
CA ASP A 119 5.91 -6.08 16.71
C ASP A 119 6.13 -4.92 17.70
N ASN A 120 5.55 -3.74 17.40
CA ASN A 120 5.65 -2.55 18.24
C ASN A 120 4.26 -1.98 18.58
N PRO A 121 3.52 -2.63 19.51
CA PRO A 121 2.17 -2.22 19.84
C PRO A 121 2.15 -0.84 20.49
N VAL A 122 1.26 0.03 20.01
CA VAL A 122 1.11 1.37 20.56
C VAL A 122 0.25 1.32 21.83
N LYS A 123 0.75 1.90 22.93
CA LYS A 123 0.05 1.90 24.22
C LYS A 123 -1.35 2.53 24.08
N GLY A 124 -2.37 1.83 24.59
CA GLY A 124 -3.76 2.28 24.51
C GLY A 124 -4.39 2.12 23.13
N CYS A 125 -3.66 1.57 22.14
CA CYS A 125 -4.18 1.28 20.81
C CYS A 125 -4.16 -0.23 20.55
N ARG A 126 -5.24 -0.76 19.99
CA ARG A 126 -5.31 -2.15 19.53
C ARG A 126 -5.84 -2.20 18.11
N VAL A 127 -5.11 -2.86 17.23
CA VAL A 127 -5.43 -2.96 15.81
C VAL A 127 -5.87 -4.39 15.51
N VAL A 128 -7.00 -4.53 14.81
CA VAL A 128 -7.57 -5.83 14.45
C VAL A 128 -7.95 -5.82 12.98
N PRO A 129 -7.21 -6.51 12.10
CA PRO A 129 -7.58 -6.64 10.69
C PRO A 129 -8.76 -7.61 10.53
N PHE A 130 -9.58 -7.39 9.51
CA PHE A 130 -10.66 -8.31 9.16
C PHE A 130 -10.07 -9.57 8.51
N LYS A 131 -10.47 -10.76 8.99
CA LYS A 131 -9.93 -12.04 8.51
C LYS A 131 -10.10 -12.27 7.00
N GLN A 132 -11.15 -11.71 6.41
CA GLN A 132 -11.48 -11.88 4.99
C GLN A 132 -11.01 -10.72 4.10
N ASP A 133 -10.74 -9.54 4.69
CA ASP A 133 -10.28 -8.37 3.94
C ASP A 133 -9.27 -7.59 4.79
N MET A 134 -7.98 -7.83 4.54
CA MET A 134 -6.89 -7.12 5.23
C MET A 134 -6.90 -5.61 4.95
N ARG A 135 -7.70 -5.10 4.01
CA ARG A 135 -7.90 -3.66 3.76
C ARG A 135 -8.96 -3.04 4.67
N GLN A 136 -9.46 -3.78 5.64
CA GLN A 136 -10.40 -3.29 6.63
C GLN A 136 -9.88 -3.59 8.02
N TRP A 137 -9.60 -2.55 8.79
CA TRP A 137 -9.13 -2.69 10.17
C TRP A 137 -10.13 -2.10 11.15
N THR A 138 -10.25 -2.74 12.30
CA THR A 138 -10.86 -2.14 13.49
C THR A 138 -9.75 -1.69 14.42
N VAL A 139 -9.73 -0.39 14.71
CA VAL A 139 -8.77 0.20 15.65
C VAL A 139 -9.52 0.59 16.91
N PHE A 140 -9.06 0.09 18.04
CA PHE A 140 -9.57 0.44 19.37
C PHE A 140 -8.58 1.37 20.02
N LEU A 141 -9.05 2.56 20.40
CA LEU A 141 -8.25 3.53 21.12
C LEU A 141 -8.84 3.72 22.52
N GLN A 142 -8.00 3.62 23.55
CA GLN A 142 -8.38 3.91 24.91
C GLN A 142 -8.43 5.42 25.11
N GLY A 143 -9.46 5.89 25.80
CA GLY A 143 -9.57 7.28 26.21
C GLY A 143 -8.38 7.67 27.10
N PRO A 144 -7.75 8.82 26.88
CA PRO A 144 -6.65 9.27 27.72
C PRO A 144 -7.08 9.46 29.17
N ALA A 145 -6.15 9.22 30.10
CA ALA A 145 -6.37 9.51 31.51
C ALA A 145 -6.57 11.02 31.71
N ASP A 146 -7.33 11.38 32.74
CA ASP A 146 -7.62 12.78 33.11
C ASP A 146 -8.46 13.56 32.07
N THR A 147 -9.13 12.87 31.16
CA THR A 147 -10.09 13.49 30.22
C THR A 147 -11.50 12.95 30.44
N PRO A 148 -12.56 13.61 29.91
CA PRO A 148 -13.94 13.11 30.01
C PRO A 148 -14.16 11.72 29.40
N TYR A 149 -13.15 11.21 28.69
CA TYR A 149 -13.16 9.94 27.99
C TYR A 149 -12.36 8.85 28.71
N ASP A 150 -11.75 9.16 29.86
CA ASP A 150 -10.97 8.22 30.66
C ASP A 150 -11.76 6.94 30.96
N GLY A 151 -11.10 5.80 30.77
CA GLY A 151 -11.72 4.47 30.86
C GLY A 151 -12.61 4.08 29.66
N GLY A 152 -12.90 5.01 28.75
CA GLY A 152 -13.63 4.76 27.51
C GLY A 152 -12.79 4.03 26.45
N VAL A 153 -13.45 3.34 25.53
CA VAL A 153 -12.80 2.72 24.36
C VAL A 153 -13.52 3.16 23.08
N PHE A 154 -12.76 3.78 22.18
CA PHE A 154 -13.22 4.32 20.92
C PHE A 154 -12.88 3.36 19.80
N ARG A 155 -13.90 2.92 19.08
CA ARG A 155 -13.78 2.02 17.94
C ARG A 155 -13.81 2.81 16.64
N PHE A 156 -12.73 2.72 15.89
CA PHE A 156 -12.58 3.27 14.55
C PHE A 156 -12.53 2.14 13.53
N HIS A 157 -13.09 2.38 12.36
CA HIS A 157 -13.00 1.51 11.21
C HIS A 157 -12.19 2.18 10.12
N PHE A 158 -11.12 1.52 9.69
CA PHE A 158 -10.21 1.97 8.64
C PHE A 158 -10.47 1.13 7.40
N GLN A 159 -10.69 1.79 6.28
CA GLN A 159 -10.86 1.18 4.97
C GLN A 159 -9.80 1.70 4.01
N PHE A 160 -8.91 0.84 3.56
CA PHE A 160 -7.82 1.20 2.65
C PHE A 160 -8.30 1.13 1.19
N GLY A 161 -8.37 2.29 0.53
CA GLY A 161 -8.73 2.42 -0.89
C GLY A 161 -7.60 1.99 -1.82
N HIS A 162 -7.91 1.70 -3.08
CA HIS A 162 -6.98 1.14 -4.07
C HIS A 162 -5.72 1.99 -4.35
N ASP A 163 -5.79 3.28 -4.05
CA ASP A 163 -4.68 4.21 -4.24
C ASP A 163 -3.84 4.43 -2.98
N TYR A 164 -4.11 3.70 -1.89
CA TYR A 164 -3.22 3.66 -0.72
C TYR A 164 -1.81 3.19 -1.14
N PRO A 165 -0.72 3.87 -0.73
CA PRO A 165 -0.61 4.92 0.30
C PRO A 165 -0.66 6.35 -0.25
N TYR A 166 -0.87 6.53 -1.55
CA TYR A 166 -0.94 7.86 -2.18
C TYR A 166 -2.19 8.60 -1.75
N GLU A 167 -3.29 7.88 -1.55
CA GLU A 167 -4.49 8.35 -0.85
C GLU A 167 -4.57 7.76 0.57
N PRO A 168 -5.04 8.54 1.56
CA PRO A 168 -5.23 8.04 2.92
C PRO A 168 -6.35 7.00 2.98
N PRO A 169 -6.35 6.11 3.98
CA PRO A 169 -7.51 5.27 4.25
C PRO A 169 -8.70 6.12 4.70
N ILE A 170 -9.91 5.65 4.39
CA ILE A 170 -11.13 6.22 4.93
C ILE A 170 -11.25 5.75 6.38
N VAL A 171 -11.36 6.69 7.31
CA VAL A 171 -11.53 6.39 8.74
C VAL A 171 -12.92 6.83 9.18
N SER A 172 -13.61 5.93 9.88
CA SER A 172 -14.93 6.21 10.44
C SER A 172 -14.95 5.87 11.93
N LEU A 173 -15.40 6.80 12.76
CA LEU A 173 -15.65 6.53 14.17
C LEU A 173 -16.98 5.78 14.30
N GLN A 174 -16.98 4.61 14.91
CA GLN A 174 -18.19 3.81 15.14
C GLN A 174 -18.75 3.97 16.56
N THR A 175 -17.97 4.49 17.49
CA THR A 175 -18.44 4.76 18.86
C THR A 175 -19.19 6.08 18.86
N ARG A 176 -20.41 6.10 19.43
CA ARG A 176 -21.18 7.33 19.57
C ARG A 176 -20.56 8.19 20.67
N ILE A 177 -20.06 9.37 20.32
CA ILE A 177 -19.39 10.27 21.25
C ILE A 177 -19.88 11.69 21.02
N TYR A 178 -19.92 12.47 22.09
CA TYR A 178 -20.11 13.92 22.00
C TYR A 178 -18.74 14.58 22.03
N HIS A 179 -18.19 14.90 20.86
CA HIS A 179 -16.90 15.59 20.76
C HIS A 179 -16.97 16.71 19.70
N VAL A 180 -16.39 17.87 20.01
CA VAL A 180 -16.53 19.10 19.20
C VAL A 180 -16.04 18.95 17.76
N ASN A 181 -15.04 18.08 17.54
CA ASN A 181 -14.47 17.79 16.22
C ASN A 181 -15.08 16.57 15.50
N PHE A 182 -16.07 15.88 16.10
CA PHE A 182 -16.75 14.75 15.47
C PHE A 182 -18.23 15.07 15.30
N ILE A 183 -18.60 15.60 14.13
CA ILE A 183 -20.01 15.73 13.74
C ILE A 183 -20.48 14.33 13.35
N MET A 184 -21.37 13.73 14.14
CA MET A 184 -22.00 12.46 13.78
C MET A 184 -22.95 12.67 12.59
N LEU A 185 -22.71 11.91 11.53
CA LEU A 185 -23.61 11.70 10.40
C LEU A 185 -24.85 10.92 10.85
N LEU A 186 -25.87 10.93 10.00
CA LEU A 186 -27.15 10.23 10.21
C LEU A 186 -26.99 8.71 10.39
N ASP A 187 -25.91 8.12 9.87
CA ASP A 187 -25.57 6.70 10.04
C ASP A 187 -24.80 6.39 11.34
N GLY A 188 -24.52 7.42 12.15
CA GLY A 188 -23.79 7.31 13.41
C GLY A 188 -22.27 7.28 13.26
N THR A 189 -21.73 7.54 12.06
CA THR A 189 -20.29 7.69 11.82
C THR A 189 -19.90 9.17 11.79
N ALA A 190 -18.61 9.49 11.85
CA ALA A 190 -18.13 10.85 11.63
C ALA A 190 -17.10 10.83 10.49
N PRO A 191 -17.19 11.72 9.48
CA PRO A 191 -16.23 11.76 8.39
C PRO A 191 -14.93 12.38 8.89
N THR A 192 -13.81 11.68 8.72
CA THR A 192 -12.48 12.18 9.10
C THR A 192 -11.79 12.86 7.91
N GLU A 193 -12.46 13.82 7.26
CA GLU A 193 -11.88 14.60 6.15
C GLU A 193 -10.58 15.31 6.56
N TRP A 194 -10.41 15.60 7.85
CA TRP A 194 -9.19 16.14 8.44
C TRP A 194 -7.95 15.23 8.26
N LEU A 195 -8.13 13.93 8.05
CA LEU A 195 -7.00 13.01 7.86
C LEU A 195 -6.29 13.27 6.53
N ALA A 196 -7.05 13.66 5.50
CA ALA A 196 -6.50 13.99 4.19
C ALA A 196 -5.58 15.23 4.23
N SER A 197 -5.81 16.18 5.15
CA SER A 197 -5.00 17.41 5.24
C SER A 197 -3.68 17.22 5.99
N MET A 198 -3.48 16.11 6.70
CA MET A 198 -2.24 15.78 7.41
C MET A 198 -1.50 14.59 6.81
N TRP A 199 -2.01 14.04 5.70
CA TRP A 199 -1.45 12.83 5.09
C TRP A 199 -0.18 13.14 4.33
N THR A 200 0.88 12.39 4.63
CA THR A 200 2.09 12.34 3.81
C THR A 200 2.34 10.89 3.38
N PRO A 201 2.46 10.62 2.06
CA PRO A 201 2.86 9.31 1.57
C PRO A 201 4.18 8.88 2.24
N GLY A 202 4.23 7.65 2.76
CA GLY A 202 5.38 7.14 3.52
C GLY A 202 5.23 7.21 5.04
N THR A 203 4.17 7.83 5.56
CA THR A 203 3.79 7.67 6.97
C THR A 203 2.85 6.48 7.16
N THR A 204 3.10 5.71 8.21
CA THR A 204 2.24 4.61 8.68
C THR A 204 0.85 5.17 8.96
N ALA A 205 -0.23 4.56 8.44
CA ALA A 205 -1.62 5.03 8.60
C ALA A 205 -2.02 5.37 10.03
N LEU A 206 -1.44 4.68 11.03
CA LEU A 206 -1.71 4.97 12.44
C LEU A 206 -0.90 6.13 13.04
N LYS A 207 0.24 6.54 12.47
CA LYS A 207 1.08 7.60 13.06
C LYS A 207 0.38 8.96 13.13
N PRO A 208 -0.21 9.51 12.05
CA PRO A 208 -0.93 10.78 12.12
C PRO A 208 -2.17 10.69 13.00
N PHE A 209 -2.83 9.52 13.02
CA PHE A 209 -4.03 9.27 13.79
C PHE A 209 -3.76 9.29 15.30
N ILE A 210 -2.78 8.52 15.75
CA ILE A 210 -2.40 8.42 17.16
C ILE A 210 -1.82 9.75 17.65
N HIS A 211 -0.93 10.39 16.90
CA HIS A 211 -0.32 11.66 17.31
C HIS A 211 -1.34 12.74 17.66
N ARG A 212 -2.44 12.85 16.91
CA ARG A 212 -3.48 13.86 17.15
C ARG A 212 -4.51 13.42 18.21
N HIS A 213 -4.89 12.15 18.25
CA HIS A 213 -5.99 11.67 19.11
C HIS A 213 -5.56 11.30 20.53
N THR A 214 -4.25 11.15 20.78
CA THR A 214 -3.71 11.07 22.14
C THR A 214 -3.60 12.45 22.81
N ILE A 215 -3.76 13.54 22.05
CA ILE A 215 -3.56 14.93 22.51
C ILE A 215 -4.89 15.72 22.56
N SER A 216 -5.95 15.28 21.85
CA SER A 216 -7.20 16.03 21.71
C SER A 216 -8.46 15.35 22.23
N LEU A 217 -8.39 14.07 22.61
CA LEU A 217 -9.39 13.40 23.46
C LEU A 217 -8.92 13.51 24.89
#